data_AF-A0AAU0F2D3-F1
#
_entry.id   AF-A0AAU0F2D3-F1
#
_cell.length_a   1.000
_cell.length_b   1.000
_cell.length_c   1.000
_cell.angle_alpha   90.00
_cell.angle_beta   90.00
_cell.angle_gamma   90.00
#
_symmetry.space_group_name_H-M   'P 1'
#
loop_
_entity.id
_entity.type
_entity.pdbx_description
1 polymer ?
#
loop_
_entity_poly.entity_id
_entity_poly.type
_entity_poly.pdbx_seq_one_letter_code
_entity_poly.pdbx_strand_id
1 'polypeptide(L)' 'MSGKSAILRQTALVCLLAQMGSFVPAKYAEIGLLDKIFTRVGATDNISAGEIYLYGGDERSSEYPQ' A
#
# COMPACT_ATOMS: atom_id res chain seq x y z
N MET A 1 0.75 12.49 -8.88
CA MET A 1 0.75 11.65 -7.66
C MET A 1 1.58 12.33 -6.58
N SER A 2 1.00 13.30 -5.84
CA SER A 2 1.74 14.24 -4.95
C SER A 2 1.85 13.75 -3.49
N GLY A 3 1.74 12.44 -3.24
CA GLY A 3 1.86 11.85 -1.88
C GLY A 3 0.65 12.08 -0.95
N LYS A 4 -0.30 12.94 -1.32
CA LYS A 4 -1.52 13.21 -0.54
C LYS A 4 -2.30 11.94 -0.17
N SER A 5 -2.50 11.02 -1.11
CA SER A 5 -3.18 9.74 -0.86
C SER A 5 -2.40 8.81 0.07
N ALA A 6 -1.07 8.89 0.04
CA ALA A 6 -0.22 8.09 0.92
C ALA A 6 -0.36 8.53 2.39
N ILE A 7 -0.44 9.85 2.64
CA ILE A 7 -0.65 10.41 3.99
C ILE A 7 -2.02 9.98 4.55
N LEU A 8 -3.07 10.00 3.72
CA LEU A 8 -4.41 9.57 4.14
C LEU A 8 -4.42 8.08 4.52
N ARG A 9 -3.77 7.22 3.71
CA ARG A 9 -3.64 5.79 4.02
C ARG A 9 -2.80 5.54 5.27
N GLN A 10 -1.68 6.24 5.41
CA GLN A 10 -0.81 6.13 6.59
C GLN A 10 -1.57 6.47 7.87
N THR A 11 -2.35 7.55 7.85
CA THR A 11 -3.16 7.96 9.01
C THR A 11 -4.19 6.89 9.36
N ALA A 12 -4.91 6.35 8.38
CA ALA A 12 -5.88 5.28 8.60
C ALA A 12 -5.24 4.00 9.18
N LEU A 13 -4.06 3.62 8.68
CA LEU A 13 -3.31 2.46 9.19
C LEU A 13 -2.83 2.67 10.63
N VAL A 14 -2.34 3.86 10.98
CA VAL A 14 -1.91 4.21 12.34
C VAL A 14 -3.09 4.07 13.32
N CYS A 15 -4.26 4.59 12.97
CA CYS A 15 -5.47 4.45 13.79
C CYS A 15 -5.87 2.97 13.99
N LEU A 16 -5.85 2.17 12.92
CA LEU A 16 -6.20 0.76 12.97
C LEU A 16 -5.23 -0.03 13.87
N LEU A 17 -3.93 0.16 13.69
CA LEU A 17 -2.90 -0.52 14.50
C LEU A 17 -3.02 -0.18 15.99
N ALA A 18 -3.29 1.09 16.32
CA ALA A 18 -3.48 1.49 17.71
C ALA A 18 -4.68 0.79 18.36
N GLN A 19 -5.82 0.69 17.67
CA GLN A 19 -7.00 -0.01 18.19
C GLN A 19 -6.83 -1.53 18.27
N MET A 20 -5.93 -2.11 17.48
CA MET A 20 -5.52 -3.51 17.61
C MET A 20 -4.57 -3.75 18.79
N GLY A 21 -4.12 -2.70 19.48
CA GLY A 21 -3.13 -2.79 20.56
C GLY A 21 -1.68 -2.97 20.07
N SER A 22 -1.41 -2.63 18.80
CA SER A 22 -0.06 -2.69 18.22
C SER A 22 0.71 -1.38 18.44
N PHE A 23 2.04 -1.47 18.49
CA PHE A 23 2.88 -0.29 18.26
C PHE A 23 2.58 0.32 16.88
N VAL A 24 2.66 1.64 16.80
CA VAL A 24 2.41 2.41 15.59
C VAL A 24 3.68 3.10 15.10
N PRO A 25 3.85 3.32 13.78
CA PRO A 25 5.03 3.97 13.22
C PRO A 25 4.99 5.50 13.41
N ALA A 26 5.17 5.95 14.66
CA ALA A 26 5.24 7.35 15.03
C ALA A 26 6.18 7.55 16.23
N LYS A 27 6.80 8.73 16.33
CA LYS A 27 7.59 9.10 17.53
C LYS A 27 6.69 9.24 18.77
N TYR A 28 5.46 9.69 18.57
CA TYR A 28 4.40 9.82 19.58
C TYR A 28 3.06 9.75 18.85
N ALA A 29 2.07 9.08 19.44
CA ALA A 29 0.70 9.06 18.95
C ALA A 29 -0.27 8.97 20.13
N GLU A 30 -1.24 9.86 20.15
CA GLU A 30 -2.38 9.83 21.07
C GLU A 30 -3.63 9.70 20.21
N ILE A 31 -4.35 8.59 20.39
CA ILE A 31 -5.47 8.22 19.52
C ILE A 31 -6.64 7.82 20.41
N GLY A 32 -7.78 8.50 20.24
CA GLY A 32 -9.03 8.13 20.91
C GLY A 32 -9.65 6.86 20.32
N LEU A 33 -10.64 6.30 21.00
CA LEU A 33 -11.38 5.14 20.49
C LEU A 33 -12.23 5.56 19.28
N LEU A 34 -11.99 4.98 18.11
CA LEU A 34 -12.79 5.22 16.91
C LEU A 34 -13.79 4.08 16.72
N ASP A 35 -15.02 4.42 16.34
CA ASP A 35 -16.01 3.44 15.93
C ASP A 35 -15.69 2.89 14.52
N LYS A 36 -15.39 3.78 13.57
CA LYS A 36 -15.17 3.45 12.15
C LYS A 36 -14.18 4.38 11.47
N ILE A 37 -13.51 3.88 10.43
CA ILE A 37 -12.62 4.64 9.54
C ILE A 37 -13.26 4.70 8.15
N PHE A 38 -13.68 5.90 7.72
CA PHE A 38 -14.22 6.12 6.39
C PHE A 38 -13.14 6.66 5.45
N THR A 39 -13.03 6.10 4.25
CA THR A 39 -12.12 6.62 3.21
C THR A 39 -12.84 6.70 1.87
N ARG A 40 -12.51 7.72 1.09
CA ARG A 40 -12.89 7.83 -0.33
C ARG A 40 -11.60 7.94 -1.16
N VAL A 41 -10.84 6.85 -1.17
CA VAL A 41 -9.60 6.74 -1.95
C VAL A 41 -9.93 5.96 -3.21
N GLY A 42 -9.60 6.51 -4.39
CA GLY A 42 -9.89 5.87 -5.67
C GLY A 42 -9.09 4.58 -5.87
N ALA A 43 -9.71 3.57 -6.49
CA ALA A 43 -9.13 2.24 -6.75
C ALA A 43 -8.00 2.23 -7.80
N THR A 44 -7.55 3.38 -8.30
CA THR A 44 -6.51 3.48 -9.34
C THR A 44 -5.11 3.23 -8.81
N ASP A 45 -4.93 3.16 -7.49
CA ASP A 45 -3.70 2.66 -6.86
C ASP A 45 -3.71 1.12 -6.86
N ASN A 46 -3.89 0.55 -8.06
CA ASN A 46 -3.92 -0.88 -8.26
C ASN A 46 -2.49 -1.42 -8.15
N ILE A 47 -2.10 -1.87 -6.96
CA ILE A 47 -0.98 -2.80 -6.77
C ILE A 47 -1.47 -4.18 -7.22
N SER A 48 -2.00 -4.29 -8.45
CA SER A 48 -2.23 -5.59 -9.07
C SER A 48 -0.86 -6.16 -9.38
N ALA A 49 -0.50 -7.12 -8.53
CA ALA A 49 0.42 -8.22 -8.75
C ALA A 49 1.10 -8.29 -10.12
N GLY A 50 2.44 -8.35 -10.13
CA GLY A 50 3.09 -9.30 -11.03
C GLY A 50 4.48 -8.98 -11.56
N GLU A 51 4.85 -7.72 -11.78
CA GLU A 51 6.09 -7.47 -12.53
C GLU A 51 7.29 -7.24 -11.62
N ILE A 52 7.82 -8.35 -11.08
CA ILE A 52 9.21 -8.40 -10.65
C ILE A 52 10.03 -8.78 -11.89
N TYR A 53 10.59 -7.79 -12.60
CA TYR A 53 11.67 -8.06 -13.55
C TYR A 53 12.92 -8.46 -12.75
N LEU A 54 13.03 -9.75 -12.44
CA LEU A 54 14.32 -10.33 -12.12
C LEU A 54 15.08 -10.39 -13.44
N TYR A 55 16.00 -9.44 -13.65
CA TYR A 55 16.99 -9.51 -14.72
C TYR A 55 17.89 -10.72 -14.47
N GLY A 56 17.47 -11.89 -14.92
CA GLY A 56 18.20 -13.13 -14.82
C GLY A 56 17.78 -14.07 -15.94
N GLY A 57 18.64 -14.18 -16.96
CA GLY A 57 18.53 -15.19 -18.02
C GLY A 57 18.15 -14.63 -19.39
N ASP A 58 19.13 -14.02 -20.05
CA ASP A 58 19.24 -14.15 -21.50
C ASP A 58 19.31 -15.65 -21.85
N GLU A 59 18.47 -16.09 -22.80
CA GLU A 59 18.70 -17.17 -23.78
C GLU A 59 17.37 -17.84 -24.22
N ARG A 60 17.00 -17.58 -25.50
CA ARG A 60 16.01 -18.29 -26.35
C ARG A 60 14.53 -18.04 -25.96
N SER A 61 13.67 -17.60 -26.85
CA SER A 61 13.34 -18.29 -28.11
C SER A 61 12.76 -17.32 -29.13
N SER A 62 13.47 -17.20 -30.26
CA SER A 62 12.87 -16.96 -31.56
C SER A 62 11.90 -18.12 -31.86
N GLU A 63 10.59 -17.92 -31.76
CA GLU A 63 9.59 -18.65 -32.57
C GLU A 63 8.22 -17.95 -32.53
N TYR A 64 7.75 -17.62 -33.73
CA TYR A 64 6.52 -16.92 -34.19
C TYR A 64 5.21 -17.74 -33.91
N PRO A 65 3.95 -17.31 -34.25
CA PRO A 65 3.59 -16.31 -35.27
C PRO A 65 2.41 -15.32 -35.03
N GLN A 66 2.51 -14.21 -35.79
CA GLN A 66 1.52 -13.18 -36.20
C GLN A 66 0.71 -12.49 -35.10
#